data_AF-A0A950L4V0-F1
#
_entry.id   AF-A0A950L4V0-F1
#
_cell.length_a   1.000
_cell.length_b   1.000
_cell.length_c   1.000
_cell.angle_alpha   90.00
_cell.angle_beta   90.00
_cell.angle_gamma   90.00
#
_symmetry.space_group_name_H-M   'P 1'
#
loop_
_entity.id
_entity.type
_entity.pdbx_description
1 polymer ?
#
loop_
_entity_poly.entity_id
_entity_poly.type
_entity_poly.pdbx_seq_one_letter_code
_entity_poly.pdbx_strand_id
1 'polypeptide(L)'
;MNLQQARDWSDLVLKVCSIVAILVAGAWAFFQFQVAGTTAENIQLTVSAEVLPYGEGTRLLIVHAKPKNIGKVPVEITKGGFPAIVRTLPSTVKSGPVVLANQPESFKVDVLKRFPDGYRLEPGVEYDELFPVVVPIGPYSAEASLDLDAETEVDHAVVVSVR
;
A
#
# COMPACT_ATOMS: atom_id res chain seq x y z
N MET A 1 56.11 -12.35 -34.33
CA MET A 1 54.70 -11.93 -34.48
C MET A 1 54.71 -10.46 -34.86
N ASN A 2 54.10 -10.09 -35.98
CA ASN A 2 54.20 -8.73 -36.53
C ASN A 2 53.31 -7.78 -35.69
N LEU A 3 53.84 -6.64 -35.23
CA LEU A 3 53.15 -5.69 -34.35
C LEU A 3 51.80 -5.21 -34.93
N GLN A 4 51.73 -5.12 -36.25
CA GLN A 4 50.52 -4.79 -37.00
C GLN A 4 49.44 -5.88 -36.91
N GLN A 5 49.82 -7.15 -37.08
CA GLN A 5 48.87 -8.26 -36.94
C GLN A 5 48.30 -8.36 -35.52
N ALA A 6 49.12 -8.13 -34.49
CA ALA A 6 48.66 -8.13 -33.10
C ALA A 6 47.66 -6.99 -32.82
N ARG A 7 47.90 -5.81 -33.42
CA ARG A 7 46.98 -4.67 -33.33
C ARG A 7 45.65 -4.95 -34.02
N ASP A 8 45.67 -5.51 -35.22
CA ASP A 8 44.46 -5.79 -35.99
C ASP A 8 43.58 -6.85 -35.31
N TRP A 9 44.19 -7.88 -34.73
CA TRP A 9 43.50 -8.87 -33.90
C TRP A 9 42.88 -8.26 -32.65
N SER A 10 43.60 -7.35 -31.98
CA SER A 10 43.07 -6.67 -30.79
C SER A 10 41.88 -5.77 -31.14
N ASP A 11 41.94 -5.07 -32.27
CA ASP A 11 40.86 -4.20 -32.75
C ASP A 11 39.60 -5.01 -33.13
N LEU A 12 39.79 -6.18 -33.74
CA LEU A 12 38.71 -7.12 -34.04
C LEU A 12 38.04 -7.64 -32.76
N VAL A 13 38.84 -8.07 -31.76
CA VAL A 13 38.32 -8.57 -30.47
C VAL A 13 37.55 -7.47 -29.75
N LEU A 14 38.07 -6.24 -29.69
CA LEU A 14 37.40 -5.11 -29.05
C LEU A 14 36.04 -4.80 -29.69
N LYS A 15 35.94 -4.86 -31.02
CA LYS A 15 34.68 -4.66 -31.74
C LYS A 15 33.66 -5.75 -31.42
N VAL A 16 34.08 -7.02 -31.43
CA VAL A 16 33.20 -8.15 -31.09
C VAL A 16 32.74 -8.06 -29.63
N CYS A 17 33.67 -7.79 -28.70
CA CYS A 17 33.34 -7.61 -27.28
C CYS A 17 32.36 -6.45 -27.07
N SER A 18 32.51 -5.36 -27.82
CA SER A 18 31.59 -4.20 -27.73
C SER A 18 30.18 -4.56 -28.19
N ILE A 19 30.05 -5.31 -29.29
CA ILE A 19 28.75 -5.79 -29.78
C ILE A 19 28.09 -6.72 -28.74
N VAL A 20 28.84 -7.67 -28.20
CA VAL A 20 28.35 -8.59 -27.16
C VAL A 20 27.95 -7.81 -25.91
N ALA A 21 28.73 -6.81 -25.49
CA ALA A 21 28.42 -5.98 -24.34
C ALA A 21 27.09 -5.23 -24.51
N ILE A 22 26.83 -4.67 -25.71
CA ILE A 22 25.55 -4.01 -26.02
C ILE A 22 24.38 -5.01 -25.91
N LEU A 23 24.53 -6.22 -26.46
CA LEU A 23 23.49 -7.25 -26.40
C LEU A 23 23.22 -7.70 -24.96
N VAL A 24 24.27 -7.92 -24.17
CA VAL A 24 24.14 -8.31 -22.76
C VAL A 24 23.51 -7.19 -21.92
N ALA A 25 23.92 -5.94 -22.13
CA ALA A 25 23.31 -4.79 -21.45
C ALA A 25 21.83 -4.62 -21.83
N GLY A 26 21.47 -4.82 -23.11
CA GLY A 26 20.10 -4.80 -23.58
C GLY A 26 19.24 -5.91 -22.96
N ALA A 27 19.76 -7.14 -22.94
CA ALA A 27 19.09 -8.28 -22.31
C ALA A 27 18.93 -8.07 -20.79
N TRP A 28 19.94 -7.52 -20.12
CA TRP A 28 19.87 -7.18 -18.70
C TRP A 28 18.83 -6.10 -18.41
N ALA A 29 18.78 -5.03 -19.22
CA ALA A 29 17.78 -3.98 -19.08
C ALA A 29 16.36 -4.53 -19.31
N PHE A 30 16.19 -5.40 -20.31
CA PHE A 30 14.92 -6.09 -20.56
C PHE A 30 14.52 -6.98 -19.38
N PHE A 31 15.46 -7.76 -18.84
CA PHE A 31 15.21 -8.61 -17.67
C PHE A 31 14.84 -7.77 -16.43
N GLN A 32 15.53 -6.67 -16.16
CA GLN A 32 15.19 -5.77 -15.05
C GLN A 32 13.80 -5.15 -15.24
N PHE A 33 13.44 -4.75 -16.46
CA PHE A 33 12.12 -4.20 -16.74
C PHE A 33 11.01 -5.26 -16.59
N GLN A 34 11.20 -6.45 -17.15
CA GLN A 34 10.19 -7.52 -17.17
C GLN A 34 10.10 -8.33 -15.88
N VAL A 35 11.19 -8.51 -15.15
CA VAL A 35 11.24 -9.43 -13.98
C VAL A 35 11.40 -8.67 -12.67
N ALA A 36 12.12 -7.55 -12.65
CA ALA A 36 12.21 -6.71 -11.46
C ALA A 36 11.22 -5.53 -11.45
N GLY A 37 10.60 -5.23 -12.60
CA GLY A 37 9.50 -4.28 -12.73
C GLY A 37 8.12 -4.90 -12.52
N THR A 38 8.04 -6.22 -12.35
CA THR A 38 6.77 -6.94 -12.21
C THR A 38 6.62 -7.55 -10.81
N THR A 39 5.38 -7.43 -10.30
CA THR A 39 4.77 -8.43 -9.41
C THR A 39 5.04 -8.36 -7.90
N ALA A 40 5.27 -7.18 -7.34
CA ALA A 40 4.85 -7.00 -5.96
C ALA A 40 4.11 -5.68 -5.87
N GLU A 41 2.79 -5.78 -5.79
CA GLU A 41 1.92 -4.69 -5.35
C GLU A 41 2.32 -4.36 -3.92
N ASN A 42 3.37 -3.56 -3.79
CA ASN A 42 3.88 -3.15 -2.50
C ASN A 42 3.08 -1.92 -2.09
N ILE A 43 1.80 -2.11 -1.80
CA ILE A 43 1.01 -1.10 -1.11
C ILE A 43 1.17 -1.35 0.39
N GLN A 44 1.56 -0.31 1.11
CA GLN A 44 1.58 -0.30 2.55
C GLN A 44 0.40 0.52 3.04
N LEU A 45 -0.50 -0.10 3.81
CA LEU A 45 -1.62 0.59 4.41
C LEU A 45 -1.32 0.94 5.87
N THR A 46 -1.38 2.22 6.21
CA THR A 46 -1.24 2.69 7.59
C THR A 46 -2.54 3.28 8.10
N VAL A 47 -3.08 2.75 9.20
CA VAL A 47 -4.26 3.32 9.86
C VAL A 47 -3.85 4.07 11.11
N SER A 48 -4.35 5.28 11.27
CA SER A 48 -4.22 6.06 12.49
C SER A 48 -5.54 6.73 12.83
N ALA A 49 -5.73 7.11 14.09
CA ALA A 49 -6.97 7.69 14.57
C ALA A 49 -6.71 8.91 15.45
N GLU A 50 -7.49 9.95 15.24
CA GLU A 50 -7.52 11.18 16.03
C GLU A 50 -8.92 11.36 16.64
N VAL A 51 -8.97 11.88 17.86
CA VAL A 51 -10.23 12.13 18.58
C VAL A 51 -10.36 13.62 18.84
N LEU A 52 -11.39 14.23 18.28
CA LEU A 52 -11.72 15.64 18.47
C LEU A 52 -13.00 15.82 19.31
N PRO A 53 -13.12 16.91 20.08
CA PRO A 53 -14.38 17.30 20.71
C PRO A 53 -15.48 17.52 19.66
N TYR A 54 -16.70 17.06 19.93
CA TYR A 54 -17.85 17.29 19.04
C TYR A 54 -19.07 17.80 19.80
N GLY A 55 -19.51 17.09 20.84
CA GLY A 55 -20.66 17.48 21.66
C GLY A 55 -20.65 16.86 23.05
N GLU A 56 -21.70 17.10 23.83
CA GLU A 56 -21.85 16.48 25.15
C GLU A 56 -21.98 14.96 25.01
N GLY A 57 -21.10 14.20 25.67
CA GLY A 57 -21.08 12.73 25.64
C GLY A 57 -20.65 12.08 24.31
N THR A 58 -20.27 12.88 23.31
CA THR A 58 -19.83 12.40 21.98
C THR A 58 -18.50 13.01 21.56
N ARG A 59 -17.79 12.31 20.68
CA ARG A 59 -16.54 12.75 20.09
C ARG A 59 -16.57 12.50 18.59
N LEU A 60 -15.78 13.29 17.87
CA LEU A 60 -15.49 13.07 16.47
C LEU A 60 -14.23 12.20 16.38
N LEU A 61 -14.40 10.95 15.99
CA LEU A 61 -13.32 10.04 15.68
C LEU A 61 -12.95 10.23 14.21
N ILE A 62 -11.79 10.82 13.95
CA ILE A 62 -11.22 10.93 12.60
C ILE A 62 -10.27 9.76 12.43
N VAL A 63 -10.57 8.90 11.48
CA VAL A 63 -9.63 7.84 11.11
C VAL A 63 -8.97 8.20 9.79
N HIS A 64 -7.68 7.98 9.75
CA HIS A 64 -6.79 8.20 8.63
C HIS A 64 -6.40 6.83 8.09
N ALA A 65 -6.84 6.50 6.88
CA ALA A 65 -6.30 5.38 6.13
C ALA A 65 -5.29 5.91 5.11
N LYS A 66 -4.03 5.53 5.28
CA LYS A 66 -2.90 6.04 4.50
C LYS A 66 -2.32 4.94 3.63
N PRO A 67 -2.86 4.72 2.43
CA PRO A 67 -2.25 3.82 1.48
C PRO A 67 -1.02 4.49 0.88
N LYS A 68 0.08 3.75 0.83
CA LYS A 68 1.35 4.18 0.25
C LYS A 68 1.84 3.16 -0.74
N ASN A 69 2.11 3.59 -1.96
CA ASN A 69 2.79 2.74 -2.93
C ASN A 69 4.30 2.79 -2.69
N ILE A 70 4.86 1.74 -2.07
CA ILE A 70 6.31 1.59 -1.87
C ILE A 70 6.97 0.84 -3.06
N GLY A 71 6.19 0.51 -4.09
CA GLY A 71 6.65 -0.07 -5.34
C GLY A 71 7.24 0.96 -6.32
N LYS A 72 7.63 0.47 -7.50
CA LYS A 72 8.27 1.27 -8.57
C LYS A 72 7.34 1.59 -9.74
N VAL A 73 6.14 1.01 -9.75
CA VAL A 73 5.13 1.15 -10.81
C VAL A 73 3.84 1.69 -10.22
N PRO A 74 3.07 2.51 -10.97
CA PRO A 74 1.75 2.95 -10.53
C PRO A 74 0.83 1.75 -10.32
N VAL A 75 -0.03 1.84 -9.30
CA VAL A 75 -1.07 0.85 -9.02
C VAL A 75 -2.42 1.49 -9.27
N GLU A 76 -3.25 0.84 -10.10
CA GLU A 76 -4.61 1.28 -10.40
C GLU A 76 -5.61 0.29 -9.83
N ILE A 77 -6.37 0.74 -8.83
CA ILE A 77 -7.39 -0.05 -8.15
C ILE A 77 -8.72 0.29 -8.82
N THR A 78 -9.13 -0.58 -9.75
CA THR A 78 -10.37 -0.41 -10.53
C THR A 78 -11.46 -1.38 -10.10
N LYS A 79 -11.09 -2.43 -9.39
CA LYS A 79 -11.92 -3.49 -8.83
C LYS A 79 -11.45 -3.76 -7.39
N GLY A 80 -12.30 -4.40 -6.59
CA GLY A 80 -12.07 -4.58 -5.15
C GLY A 80 -12.80 -3.56 -4.28
N GLY A 81 -12.33 -3.39 -3.05
CA GLY A 81 -12.90 -2.51 -2.03
C GLY A 81 -11.81 -1.85 -1.18
N PHE A 82 -12.11 -0.66 -0.65
CA PHE A 82 -11.30 -0.02 0.39
C PHE A 82 -12.18 0.21 1.62
N PRO A 83 -12.64 -0.86 2.30
CA PRO A 83 -13.47 -0.72 3.49
C PRO A 83 -12.67 -0.17 4.66
N ALA A 84 -13.19 0.89 5.24
CA ALA A 84 -12.82 1.48 6.51
C ALA A 84 -13.91 1.13 7.54
N ILE A 85 -13.55 0.41 8.60
CA ILE A 85 -14.47 -0.16 9.58
C ILE A 85 -14.11 0.33 10.98
N VAL A 86 -15.11 0.82 11.71
CA VAL A 86 -15.00 1.15 13.13
C VAL A 86 -15.84 0.15 13.92
N ARG A 87 -15.20 -0.55 14.85
CA ARG A 87 -15.86 -1.53 15.74
C ARG A 87 -15.84 -1.02 17.19
N THR A 88 -16.93 -1.24 17.90
CA THR A 88 -17.01 -0.91 19.33
C THR A 88 -16.32 -2.02 20.12
N LEU A 89 -15.43 -1.64 21.03
CA LEU A 89 -14.81 -2.61 21.95
C LEU A 89 -15.64 -2.67 23.24
N PRO A 90 -15.82 -3.87 23.83
CA PRO A 90 -16.47 -3.96 25.13
C PRO A 90 -15.58 -3.31 26.19
N SER A 91 -16.14 -2.45 27.03
CA SER A 91 -15.42 -1.84 28.16
C SER A 91 -15.19 -2.82 29.33
N THR A 92 -15.84 -3.99 29.29
CA THR A 92 -15.93 -4.94 30.41
C THR A 92 -15.35 -6.32 30.07
N VAL A 93 -14.23 -6.39 29.33
CA VAL A 93 -13.60 -7.68 28.97
C VAL A 93 -12.66 -8.14 30.08
N LYS A 94 -12.72 -9.43 30.43
CA LYS A 94 -11.71 -10.10 31.28
C LYS A 94 -10.35 -10.00 30.60
N SER A 95 -9.26 -9.83 31.37
CA SER A 95 -7.91 -9.78 30.82
C SER A 95 -7.63 -10.96 29.88
N GLY A 96 -7.24 -10.67 28.64
CA GLY A 96 -6.99 -11.67 27.60
C GLY A 96 -6.85 -11.07 26.21
N PRO A 97 -6.49 -11.88 25.20
CA PRO A 97 -6.44 -11.41 23.80
C PRO A 97 -7.83 -11.02 23.31
N VAL A 98 -7.93 -9.86 22.67
CA VAL A 98 -9.16 -9.38 22.04
C VAL A 98 -9.07 -9.62 20.53
N VAL A 99 -9.97 -10.44 20.00
CA VAL A 99 -10.11 -10.64 18.56
C VAL A 99 -10.99 -9.53 18.01
N LEU A 100 -10.40 -8.60 17.26
CA LEU A 100 -11.09 -7.42 16.73
C LEU A 100 -12.17 -7.78 15.71
N ALA A 101 -11.92 -8.78 14.86
CA ALA A 101 -12.85 -9.24 13.83
C ALA A 101 -14.20 -9.75 14.39
N ASN A 102 -14.24 -10.19 15.65
CA ASN A 102 -15.46 -10.69 16.30
C ASN A 102 -16.26 -9.57 17.00
N GLN A 103 -15.76 -8.34 17.00
CA GLN A 103 -16.43 -7.22 17.65
C GLN A 103 -17.50 -6.60 16.74
N PRO A 104 -18.59 -6.05 17.30
CA PRO A 104 -19.67 -5.48 16.51
C PRO A 104 -19.20 -4.28 15.68
N GLU A 105 -19.45 -4.35 14.37
CA GLU A 105 -19.25 -3.24 13.44
C GLU A 105 -20.22 -2.11 13.78
N SER A 106 -19.67 -0.93 14.08
CA SER A 106 -20.47 0.25 14.40
C SER A 106 -20.65 1.13 13.17
N PHE A 107 -19.59 1.27 12.37
CA PHE A 107 -19.60 2.05 11.14
C PHE A 107 -18.72 1.38 10.09
N LYS A 108 -19.17 1.43 8.83
CA LYS A 108 -18.43 0.94 7.67
C LYS A 108 -18.59 1.92 6.53
N VAL A 109 -17.47 2.38 5.98
CA VAL A 109 -17.41 3.24 4.80
C VAL A 109 -16.48 2.58 3.79
N ASP A 110 -16.84 2.64 2.52
CA ASP A 110 -15.97 2.19 1.44
C ASP A 110 -15.41 3.43 0.75
N VAL A 111 -14.09 3.62 0.86
CA VAL A 111 -13.41 4.83 0.39
C VAL A 111 -13.44 4.90 -1.14
N LEU A 112 -13.39 3.76 -1.85
CA LEU A 112 -13.40 3.72 -3.31
C LEU A 112 -14.70 4.28 -3.92
N LYS A 113 -15.81 4.29 -3.17
CA LYS A 113 -17.07 4.89 -3.64
C LYS A 113 -16.97 6.38 -3.96
N ARG A 114 -15.96 7.08 -3.42
CA ARG A 114 -15.67 8.49 -3.73
C ARG A 114 -14.96 8.66 -5.09
N PHE A 115 -14.42 7.58 -5.65
CA PHE A 115 -13.58 7.56 -6.84
C PHE A 115 -14.16 6.59 -7.89
N PRO A 116 -15.24 6.96 -8.58
CA PRO A 116 -15.94 6.06 -9.51
C PRO A 116 -15.08 5.66 -10.72
N ASP A 117 -14.08 6.47 -11.06
CA ASP A 117 -13.15 6.22 -12.18
C ASP A 117 -11.95 5.33 -11.79
N GLY A 118 -11.91 4.87 -10.53
CA GLY A 118 -10.81 4.09 -9.96
C GLY A 118 -9.87 4.91 -9.08
N TYR A 119 -9.04 4.21 -8.33
CA TYR A 119 -8.09 4.81 -7.37
C TYR A 119 -6.67 4.51 -7.79
N ARG A 120 -5.92 5.56 -8.15
CA ARG A 120 -4.56 5.43 -8.69
C ARG A 120 -3.50 5.93 -7.71
N LEU A 121 -2.57 5.06 -7.38
CA LEU A 121 -1.44 5.31 -6.49
C LEU A 121 -0.13 5.35 -7.29
N GLU A 122 0.45 6.54 -7.43
CA GLU A 122 1.77 6.70 -8.06
C GLU A 122 2.91 6.18 -7.17
N PRO A 123 4.05 5.74 -7.75
CA PRO A 123 5.19 5.27 -6.99
C PRO A 123 5.67 6.29 -5.94
N GLY A 124 5.83 5.83 -4.69
CA GLY A 124 6.28 6.65 -3.56
C GLY A 124 5.24 7.61 -3.00
N VAL A 125 4.04 7.70 -3.59
CA VAL A 125 2.98 8.57 -3.11
C VAL A 125 2.23 7.90 -1.96
N GLU A 126 1.92 8.71 -0.95
CA GLU A 126 1.08 8.39 0.19
C GLU A 126 -0.11 9.34 0.16
N TYR A 127 -1.32 8.79 0.15
CA TYR A 127 -2.53 9.57 0.35
C TYR A 127 -2.99 9.49 1.81
N ASP A 128 -3.79 10.45 2.24
CA ASP A 128 -4.41 10.46 3.57
C ASP A 128 -5.93 10.50 3.40
N GLU A 129 -6.54 9.31 3.41
CA GLU A 129 -7.98 9.18 3.27
C GLU A 129 -8.66 9.32 4.63
N LEU A 130 -9.40 10.41 4.77
CA LEU A 130 -10.08 10.78 6.00
C LEU A 130 -11.51 10.24 6.02
N PHE A 131 -11.88 9.59 7.12
CA PHE A 131 -13.25 9.20 7.40
C PHE A 131 -13.65 9.61 8.83
N PRO A 132 -14.28 10.79 8.98
CA PRO A 132 -14.79 11.24 10.26
C PRO A 132 -16.06 10.50 10.64
N VAL A 133 -16.14 10.05 11.89
CA VAL A 133 -17.29 9.34 12.47
C VAL A 133 -17.61 9.92 13.83
N VAL A 134 -18.88 10.23 14.09
CA VAL A 134 -19.32 10.68 15.42
C VAL A 134 -19.61 9.45 16.28
N VAL A 135 -18.92 9.33 17.41
CA VAL A 135 -19.04 8.19 18.33
C VAL A 135 -19.26 8.64 19.78
N PRO A 136 -20.00 7.87 20.60
CA PRO A 136 -20.01 8.04 22.05
C PRO A 136 -18.62 7.91 22.66
N ILE A 137 -18.47 8.34 23.91
CA ILE A 137 -17.24 8.08 24.70
C ILE A 137 -17.12 6.57 24.94
N GLY A 138 -15.95 5.99 24.61
CA GLY A 138 -15.74 4.55 24.73
C GLY A 138 -14.47 4.04 24.02
N PRO A 139 -14.12 2.77 24.19
CA PRO A 139 -13.03 2.16 23.42
C PRO A 139 -13.54 1.68 22.05
N TYR A 140 -12.76 1.96 21.01
CA TYR A 140 -13.05 1.58 19.63
C TYR A 140 -11.81 0.98 18.98
N SER A 141 -12.01 0.15 17.96
CA SER A 141 -10.98 -0.22 17.00
C SER A 141 -11.36 0.32 15.64
N ALA A 142 -10.39 0.89 14.93
CA ALA A 142 -10.54 1.35 13.57
C ALA A 142 -9.62 0.53 12.68
N GLU A 143 -10.15 0.04 11.57
CA GLU A 143 -9.47 -0.84 10.64
C GLU A 143 -9.74 -0.33 9.24
N ALA A 144 -8.76 -0.46 8.36
CA ALA A 144 -8.98 -0.31 6.94
C ALA A 144 -8.29 -1.48 6.23
N SER A 145 -8.93 -1.97 5.17
CA SER A 145 -8.31 -2.92 4.26
C SER A 145 -8.42 -2.43 2.83
N LEU A 146 -7.47 -2.81 2.00
CA LEU A 146 -7.42 -2.46 0.59
C LEU A 146 -7.24 -3.75 -0.21
N ASP A 147 -8.23 -4.06 -1.03
CA ASP A 147 -8.24 -5.20 -1.94
C ASP A 147 -7.63 -4.76 -3.28
N LEU A 148 -6.53 -5.39 -3.69
CA LEU A 148 -5.70 -4.99 -4.83
C LEU A 148 -5.89 -5.89 -6.06
N ASP A 149 -7.00 -6.63 -6.13
CA ASP A 149 -7.29 -7.69 -7.11
C ASP A 149 -6.56 -9.03 -6.85
N ALA A 150 -7.27 -10.11 -7.22
CA ALA A 150 -6.84 -11.52 -7.38
C ALA A 150 -5.78 -12.09 -6.40
N GLU A 151 -5.95 -11.86 -5.09
CA GLU A 151 -5.31 -12.52 -3.93
C GLU A 151 -4.37 -11.64 -3.07
N THR A 152 -4.26 -10.34 -3.35
CA THR A 152 -3.50 -9.42 -2.48
C THR A 152 -4.43 -8.47 -1.73
N GLU A 153 -4.59 -8.70 -0.43
CA GLU A 153 -5.23 -7.77 0.51
C GLU A 153 -4.19 -7.21 1.47
N VAL A 154 -4.22 -5.90 1.69
CA VAL A 154 -3.42 -5.25 2.73
C VAL A 154 -4.33 -4.59 3.74
N ASP A 155 -4.21 -5.00 5.00
CA ASP A 155 -5.03 -4.51 6.11
C ASP A 155 -4.16 -3.92 7.22
N HIS A 156 -4.74 -2.99 7.96
CA HIS A 156 -4.16 -2.50 9.19
C HIS A 156 -5.26 -2.00 10.14
N ALA A 157 -5.10 -2.30 11.42
CA ALA A 157 -6.01 -1.91 12.48
C ALA A 157 -5.29 -1.17 13.61
N VAL A 158 -6.00 -0.20 14.20
CA VAL A 158 -5.56 0.54 15.38
C VAL A 158 -6.67 0.52 16.43
N VAL A 159 -6.28 0.47 17.70
CA VAL A 159 -7.20 0.60 18.84
C VAL A 159 -7.08 2.00 19.42
N VAL A 160 -8.22 2.66 19.61
CA VAL A 160 -8.31 4.03 20.11
C VAL A 160 -9.29 4.11 21.29
N SER A 161 -8.85 4.76 22.36
CA SER A 161 -9.73 5.10 23.49
C SER A 161 -10.27 6.51 23.26
N VAL A 162 -11.56 6.61 22.99
CA VAL A 162 -12.26 7.89 22.86
C VAL A 162 -12.63 8.36 24.26
N ARG A 163 -12.08 9.51 24.67
CA ARG A 163 -12.27 10.12 26.00
C ARG A 163 -12.89 11.50 25.87
#